data_AF-S8DG15-F1
#
_entry.id   AF-S8DG15-F1
#
_cell.length_a   1.000
_cell.length_b   1.000
_cell.length_c   1.000
_cell.angle_alpha   90.00
_cell.angle_beta   90.00
_cell.angle_gamma   90.00
#
_symmetry.space_group_name_H-M   'P 1'
#
loop_
_entity.id
_entity.type
_entity.pdbx_description
1 polymer ?
#
loop_
_entity_poly.entity_id
_entity_poly.type
_entity_poly.pdbx_seq_one_letter_code
_entity_poly.pdbx_strand_id
1 'polypeptide(L)'
;MLPVDPAVKLSFNRRITAGDLVIVYERHDSMKPVKVAADGVFQNRFGAFKHSDWIGRPFGSRVLSQKGGFVYLLAPTPELWTLVLSHRTQILYIADISFVVTFLELIPGSVVLESGTGSGSLTASLARAVSPNGRVFTFDFHEQRAASARSDFETCGLTDLVSVSVRDVQGEGFPEELTGRADSVFLDLPQPWL
;
A
#
# COMPACT_ATOMS: atom_id res chain seq x y z
N MET A 1 5.35 -2.89 -2.38
CA MET A 1 4.39 -3.82 -3.02
C MET A 1 5.03 -4.36 -4.29
N LEU A 2 4.42 -5.35 -4.95
CA LEU A 2 4.96 -5.83 -6.24
C LEU A 2 5.26 -4.62 -7.12
N PRO A 3 6.53 -4.42 -7.53
CA PRO A 3 6.91 -3.27 -8.32
C PRO A 3 6.14 -3.36 -9.63
N VAL A 4 5.38 -2.31 -9.90
CA VAL A 4 4.55 -2.21 -11.09
C VAL A 4 5.37 -1.52 -12.18
N ASP A 5 6.55 -2.05 -12.45
CA ASP A 5 7.32 -1.61 -13.60
C ASP A 5 6.74 -2.34 -14.82
N PRO A 6 6.17 -1.61 -15.80
CA PRO A 6 5.62 -2.23 -17.01
C PRO A 6 6.69 -2.99 -17.82
N ALA A 7 7.98 -2.72 -17.62
CA ALA A 7 9.08 -3.47 -18.21
C ALA A 7 9.45 -4.75 -17.45
N VAL A 8 8.99 -4.90 -16.20
CA VAL A 8 9.31 -6.06 -15.34
C VAL A 8 8.12 -7.02 -15.32
N LYS A 9 8.33 -8.21 -15.87
CA LYS A 9 7.36 -9.31 -15.79
C LYS A 9 7.06 -9.59 -14.31
N LEU A 10 5.77 -9.62 -13.94
CA LEU A 10 5.32 -10.04 -12.60
C LEU A 10 5.99 -11.37 -12.24
N SER A 11 6.90 -11.32 -11.26
CA SER A 11 7.73 -12.45 -10.86
C SER A 11 7.70 -12.61 -9.36
N PHE A 12 7.21 -13.75 -8.91
CA PHE A 12 7.24 -14.17 -7.51
C PHE A 12 8.63 -14.72 -7.09
N ASN A 13 9.59 -14.79 -8.01
CA ASN A 13 10.95 -15.23 -7.74
C ASN A 13 11.88 -14.10 -7.30
N ARG A 14 11.32 -12.92 -6.99
CA ARG A 14 12.07 -11.77 -6.53
C ARG A 14 12.77 -12.07 -5.21
N ARG A 15 14.04 -11.68 -5.12
CA ARG A 15 14.83 -11.71 -3.89
C ARG A 15 14.75 -10.37 -3.19
N ILE A 16 14.81 -10.39 -1.87
CA ILE A 16 14.78 -9.21 -1.01
C ILE A 16 16.04 -8.37 -1.27
N THR A 17 15.87 -7.08 -1.51
CA THR A 17 16.97 -6.11 -1.65
C THR A 17 16.87 -5.01 -0.59
N ALA A 18 17.97 -4.28 -0.37
CA ALA A 18 17.90 -3.07 0.44
C ALA A 18 16.90 -2.07 -0.18
N GLY A 19 16.16 -1.36 0.66
CA GLY A 19 15.07 -0.47 0.26
C GLY A 19 13.70 -1.15 0.16
N ASP A 20 13.64 -2.48 0.07
CA ASP A 20 12.36 -3.18 -0.02
C ASP A 20 11.54 -3.04 1.26
N LEU A 21 10.23 -2.89 1.08
CA LEU A 21 9.27 -3.15 2.14
C LEU A 21 9.04 -4.66 2.26
N VAL A 22 9.19 -5.20 3.46
CA VAL A 22 8.92 -6.60 3.81
C VAL A 22 7.82 -6.64 4.87
N ILE A 23 6.87 -7.56 4.73
CA ILE A 23 5.91 -7.86 5.79
C ILE A 23 6.49 -8.99 6.63
N VAL A 24 6.95 -8.68 7.83
CA VAL A 24 7.45 -9.66 8.78
C VAL A 24 6.25 -10.33 9.46
N TYR A 25 5.99 -11.58 9.10
CA TYR A 25 4.97 -12.40 9.75
C TYR A 25 5.56 -13.08 10.98
N GLU A 26 5.07 -12.70 12.15
CA GLU A 26 5.52 -13.26 13.42
C GLU A 26 4.61 -14.40 13.87
N ARG A 27 3.29 -14.17 13.84
CA ARG A 27 2.22 -15.10 14.22
C ARG A 27 0.93 -14.74 13.48
N HIS A 28 -0.10 -15.58 13.61
CA HIS A 28 -1.41 -15.38 12.96
C HIS A 28 -2.07 -14.03 13.28
N ASP A 29 -1.76 -13.45 14.44
CA ASP A 29 -2.31 -12.21 14.97
C ASP A 29 -1.31 -11.04 14.94
N SER A 30 -0.12 -11.24 14.39
CA SER A 30 0.97 -10.27 14.52
C SER A 30 1.89 -10.27 13.31
N MET A 31 1.85 -9.15 12.60
CA MET A 31 2.70 -8.84 11.45
C MET A 31 3.19 -7.40 11.56
N LYS A 32 4.35 -7.10 10.98
CA LYS A 32 4.88 -5.73 10.92
C LYS A 32 5.46 -5.38 9.54
N PRO A 33 5.25 -4.15 9.05
CA PRO A 33 5.94 -3.67 7.87
C PRO A 33 7.35 -3.21 8.25
N VAL A 34 8.36 -3.66 7.51
CA VAL A 34 9.77 -3.31 7.76
C VAL A 34 10.44 -2.91 6.45
N LYS A 35 11.01 -1.71 6.41
CA LYS A 35 11.88 -1.27 5.31
C LYS A 35 13.27 -1.85 5.51
N VAL A 36 13.75 -2.62 4.54
CA VAL A 36 15.03 -3.31 4.59
C VAL A 36 16.16 -2.29 4.39
N ALA A 37 17.18 -2.37 5.23
CA ALA A 37 18.38 -1.54 5.20
C ALA A 37 19.57 -2.43 5.53
N ALA A 38 20.73 -2.25 4.90
CA ALA A 38 21.85 -3.19 5.00
C ALA A 38 22.37 -3.38 6.44
N ASP A 39 22.32 -2.31 7.23
CA ASP A 39 22.69 -2.23 8.65
C ASP A 39 21.50 -2.37 9.61
N GLY A 40 20.29 -2.50 9.08
CA GLY A 40 19.07 -2.54 9.86
C GLY A 40 18.93 -3.84 10.67
N VAL A 41 18.30 -3.72 11.83
CA VAL A 41 17.96 -4.85 12.71
C VAL A 41 16.51 -4.73 13.12
N PHE A 42 15.75 -5.78 12.85
CA PHE A 42 14.39 -5.93 13.37
C PHE A 42 14.42 -6.67 14.70
N GLN A 43 13.80 -6.10 15.72
CA GLN A 43 13.70 -6.71 17.04
C GLN A 43 12.24 -6.93 17.42
N ASN A 44 11.96 -8.13 17.93
CA ASN A 44 10.69 -8.46 18.53
C ASN A 44 10.90 -9.49 19.67
N ARG A 45 9.79 -10.02 20.20
CA ARG A 45 9.79 -11.04 21.26
C ARG A 45 10.50 -12.35 20.90
N PHE A 46 10.71 -12.64 19.62
CA PHE A 46 11.40 -13.83 19.13
C PHE A 46 12.90 -13.65 18.95
N GLY A 47 13.40 -12.42 19.09
CA GLY A 47 14.81 -12.09 19.06
C GLY A 47 15.14 -10.92 18.13
N ALA A 48 16.43 -10.80 17.82
CA ALA A 48 16.95 -9.83 16.88
C ALA A 48 17.25 -10.51 15.54
N PHE A 49 16.86 -9.87 14.45
CA PHE A 49 16.98 -10.34 13.08
C PHE A 49 17.71 -9.27 12.26
N LYS A 50 18.92 -9.56 11.79
CA LYS A 50 19.68 -8.61 10.98
C LYS A 50 19.14 -8.62 9.54
N HIS A 51 18.88 -7.45 8.99
CA HIS A 51 18.41 -7.30 7.61
C HIS A 51 19.45 -7.81 6.60
N SER A 52 20.74 -7.77 6.94
CA SER A 52 21.82 -8.39 6.16
C SER A 52 21.56 -9.88 5.87
N ASP A 53 20.90 -10.58 6.79
CA ASP A 53 20.60 -12.00 6.65
C ASP A 53 19.36 -12.24 5.77
N TRP A 54 18.60 -11.19 5.48
CA TRP A 54 17.39 -11.21 4.66
C TRP A 54 17.69 -10.89 3.21
N ILE A 55 18.60 -9.94 2.98
CA ILE A 55 19.01 -9.50 1.64
C ILE A 55 19.52 -10.70 0.83
N GLY A 56 19.04 -10.82 -0.40
CA GLY A 56 19.32 -11.93 -1.29
C GLY A 56 18.47 -13.18 -1.05
N ARG A 57 17.70 -13.28 0.04
CA ARG A 57 16.75 -14.39 0.23
C ARG A 57 15.49 -14.17 -0.61
N PRO A 58 14.82 -15.25 -1.06
CA PRO A 58 13.49 -15.12 -1.65
C PRO A 58 12.47 -14.69 -0.59
N PHE A 59 11.44 -13.95 -1.01
CA PHE A 59 10.24 -13.78 -0.18
C PHE A 59 9.62 -15.15 0.18
N GLY A 60 8.93 -15.21 1.31
CA GLY A 60 8.46 -16.45 1.94
C GLY A 60 9.51 -17.17 2.79
N SER A 61 10.76 -16.68 2.82
CA SER A 61 11.83 -17.29 3.62
C SER A 61 11.53 -17.23 5.13
N ARG A 62 11.82 -18.34 5.82
CA ARG A 62 11.93 -18.39 7.28
C ARG A 62 13.32 -17.92 7.72
N VAL A 63 13.37 -16.99 8.67
CA VAL A 63 14.64 -16.51 9.26
C VAL A 63 14.63 -16.77 10.75
N LEU A 64 15.76 -17.25 11.27
CA LEU A 64 15.96 -17.58 12.67
C LEU A 64 16.66 -16.43 13.39
N SER A 65 16.30 -16.20 14.65
CA SER A 65 17.08 -15.39 15.58
C SER A 65 18.18 -16.23 16.21
N GLN A 66 19.18 -15.58 16.80
CA GLN A 66 20.23 -16.25 17.57
C GLN A 66 19.70 -17.06 18.77
N LYS A 67 18.47 -16.77 19.23
CA LYS A 67 17.81 -17.43 20.37
C LYS A 67 16.85 -18.54 19.94
N GLY A 68 16.81 -18.91 18.66
CA GLY A 68 16.00 -20.00 18.13
C GLY A 68 14.55 -19.62 17.73
N GLY A 69 14.12 -18.38 18.00
CA GLY A 69 12.85 -17.86 17.48
C GLY A 69 12.90 -17.64 15.97
N PHE A 70 11.75 -17.54 15.29
CA PHE A 70 11.72 -17.33 13.84
C PHE A 70 10.61 -16.39 13.40
N VAL A 71 10.78 -15.83 12.19
CA VAL A 71 9.78 -15.06 11.46
C VAL A 71 9.75 -15.50 9.99
N TYR A 72 8.67 -15.19 9.29
CA TYR A 72 8.59 -15.31 7.83
C TYR A 72 8.65 -13.93 7.18
N LEU A 73 9.36 -13.82 6.06
CA LEU A 73 9.52 -12.57 5.32
C LEU A 73 8.59 -12.57 4.10
N LEU A 74 7.42 -11.96 4.20
CA LEU A 74 6.42 -11.97 3.13
C LEU A 74 6.56 -10.76 2.21
N ALA A 75 6.26 -10.98 0.93
CA ALA A 75 6.15 -9.88 -0.02
C ALA A 75 4.93 -9.01 0.32
N PRO A 76 5.04 -7.67 0.29
CA PRO A 76 3.92 -6.79 0.57
C PRO A 76 2.84 -6.88 -0.53
N THR A 77 1.61 -7.15 -0.12
CA THR A 77 0.39 -7.02 -0.93
C THR A 77 -0.54 -5.99 -0.29
N PRO A 78 -1.49 -5.40 -1.04
CA PRO A 78 -2.55 -4.56 -0.46
C PRO A 78 -3.27 -5.22 0.71
N GLU A 79 -3.59 -6.52 0.65
CA GLU A 79 -4.25 -7.25 1.74
C GLU A 79 -3.40 -7.26 3.02
N LEU A 80 -2.12 -7.61 2.90
CA LEU A 80 -1.22 -7.63 4.04
C LEU A 80 -0.97 -6.22 4.56
N TRP A 81 -0.90 -5.23 3.67
CA TRP A 81 -0.75 -3.83 4.02
C TRP A 81 -1.94 -3.30 4.81
N THR A 82 -3.17 -3.60 4.38
CA THR A 82 -4.41 -3.28 5.13
C THR A 82 -4.35 -3.77 6.57
N LEU A 83 -3.70 -4.91 6.82
CA LEU A 83 -3.58 -5.49 8.17
C LEU A 83 -2.46 -4.88 9.02
N VAL A 84 -1.51 -4.15 8.43
CA VAL A 84 -0.33 -3.64 9.16
C VAL A 84 -0.10 -2.14 9.06
N LEU A 85 -0.83 -1.44 8.20
CA LEU A 85 -0.73 -0.01 8.04
C LEU A 85 -1.06 0.70 9.35
N SER A 86 -0.52 1.91 9.51
CA SER A 86 -0.84 2.72 10.69
C SER A 86 -2.20 3.38 10.51
N HIS A 87 -3.17 3.01 11.35
CA HIS A 87 -4.51 3.58 11.33
C HIS A 87 -4.47 5.05 11.76
N ARG A 88 -4.90 5.92 10.87
CA ARG A 88 -5.15 7.35 11.14
C ARG A 88 -6.65 7.65 11.14
N THR A 89 -7.43 6.79 10.51
CA THR A 89 -8.87 6.86 10.32
C THR A 89 -9.45 5.45 10.45
N GLN A 90 -10.79 5.35 10.46
CA GLN A 90 -11.43 4.10 10.08
C GLN A 90 -11.01 3.74 8.64
N ILE A 91 -10.87 2.44 8.36
CA ILE A 91 -10.48 1.93 7.04
C ILE A 91 -11.50 0.91 6.53
N LEU A 92 -11.53 0.76 5.21
CA LEU A 92 -12.10 -0.43 4.59
C LEU A 92 -11.14 -1.61 4.69
N TYR A 93 -11.73 -2.79 4.91
CA TYR A 93 -11.05 -4.07 4.89
C TYR A 93 -11.32 -4.83 3.60
N ILE A 94 -10.60 -5.94 3.40
CA ILE A 94 -10.55 -6.64 2.12
C ILE A 94 -11.92 -7.08 1.57
N ALA A 95 -12.88 -7.41 2.44
CA ALA A 95 -14.22 -7.81 2.02
C ALA A 95 -14.91 -6.68 1.24
N ASP A 96 -15.00 -5.49 1.84
CA ASP A 96 -15.62 -4.33 1.19
C ASP A 96 -14.79 -3.84 0.01
N ILE A 97 -13.46 -3.78 0.15
CA ILE A 97 -12.55 -3.39 -0.93
C ILE A 97 -12.75 -4.28 -2.15
N SER A 98 -12.95 -5.59 -1.96
CA SER A 98 -13.16 -6.51 -3.09
C SER A 98 -14.43 -6.19 -3.86
N PHE A 99 -15.50 -5.80 -3.17
CA PHE A 99 -16.74 -5.35 -3.82
C PHE A 99 -16.56 -4.00 -4.49
N VAL A 100 -15.90 -3.05 -3.85
CA VAL A 100 -15.62 -1.73 -4.45
C VAL A 100 -14.86 -1.88 -5.76
N VAL A 101 -13.76 -2.63 -5.76
CA VAL A 101 -12.95 -2.87 -6.96
C VAL A 101 -13.77 -3.55 -8.05
N THR A 102 -14.63 -4.51 -7.69
CA THR A 102 -15.45 -5.25 -8.64
C THR A 102 -16.57 -4.39 -9.24
N PHE A 103 -17.31 -3.64 -8.42
CA PHE A 103 -18.44 -2.82 -8.87
C PHE A 103 -18.03 -1.54 -9.58
N LEU A 104 -16.81 -1.06 -9.34
CA LEU A 104 -16.20 -0.02 -10.17
C LEU A 104 -15.62 -0.57 -11.48
N GLU A 105 -15.71 -1.88 -11.72
CA GLU A 105 -15.22 -2.55 -12.94
C GLU A 105 -13.75 -2.22 -13.25
N LEU A 106 -12.93 -2.09 -12.20
CA LEU A 106 -11.55 -1.63 -12.36
C LEU A 106 -10.71 -2.64 -13.11
N ILE A 107 -10.02 -2.15 -14.12
CA ILE A 107 -9.10 -2.92 -14.95
C ILE A 107 -7.77 -2.18 -15.11
N PRO A 108 -6.70 -2.88 -15.52
CA PRO A 108 -5.44 -2.23 -15.88
C PRO A 108 -5.66 -1.07 -16.86
N GLY A 109 -5.18 0.12 -16.53
CA GLY A 109 -5.36 1.33 -17.33
C GLY A 109 -6.42 2.30 -16.80
N SER A 110 -7.31 1.87 -15.91
CA SER A 110 -8.36 2.76 -15.38
C SER A 110 -7.81 3.97 -14.63
N VAL A 111 -8.51 5.10 -14.73
CA VAL A 111 -8.26 6.32 -13.96
C VAL A 111 -9.34 6.44 -12.88
N VAL A 112 -8.91 6.39 -11.62
CA VAL A 112 -9.81 6.42 -10.46
C VAL A 112 -9.61 7.70 -9.67
N LEU A 113 -10.72 8.36 -9.33
CA LEU A 113 -10.73 9.43 -8.32
C LEU A 113 -11.20 8.85 -6.99
N GLU A 114 -10.44 9.08 -5.93
CA GLU A 114 -10.76 8.66 -4.56
C GLU A 114 -10.81 9.92 -3.69
N SER A 115 -11.87 10.12 -2.92
CA SER A 115 -11.88 11.17 -1.89
C SER A 115 -12.26 10.60 -0.54
N GLY A 116 -11.39 10.95 0.41
CA GLY A 116 -11.12 10.22 1.64
C GLY A 116 -9.85 9.35 1.50
N THR A 117 -8.65 9.92 1.27
CA THR A 117 -7.41 9.12 1.29
C THR A 117 -7.24 8.38 2.63
N GLY A 118 -7.46 9.10 3.74
CA GLY A 118 -7.43 8.53 5.08
C GLY A 118 -6.13 7.80 5.41
N SER A 119 -6.24 6.49 5.66
CA SER A 119 -5.07 5.65 5.97
C SER A 119 -4.49 4.91 4.74
N GLY A 120 -5.08 5.06 3.55
CA GLY A 120 -4.56 4.47 2.31
C GLY A 120 -4.79 2.98 2.10
N SER A 121 -5.71 2.35 2.87
CA SER A 121 -6.05 0.93 2.74
C SER A 121 -6.66 0.61 1.37
N LEU A 122 -7.69 1.36 0.97
CA LEU A 122 -8.35 1.21 -0.32
C LEU A 122 -7.41 1.62 -1.46
N THR A 123 -6.75 2.77 -1.34
CA THR A 123 -5.83 3.31 -2.36
C THR A 123 -4.79 2.31 -2.83
N ALA A 124 -4.20 1.52 -1.92
CA ALA A 124 -3.22 0.50 -2.29
C ALA A 124 -3.84 -0.62 -3.17
N SER A 125 -5.09 -0.99 -2.90
CA SER A 125 -5.82 -1.99 -3.70
C SER A 125 -6.26 -1.42 -5.05
N LEU A 126 -6.70 -0.16 -5.09
CA LEU A 126 -6.99 0.56 -6.33
C LEU A 126 -5.75 0.64 -7.21
N ALA A 127 -4.60 1.03 -6.65
CA ALA A 127 -3.33 1.13 -7.38
C ALA A 127 -2.97 -0.20 -8.05
N ARG A 128 -3.11 -1.33 -7.33
CA ARG A 128 -2.88 -2.66 -7.91
C ARG A 128 -3.88 -3.00 -9.01
N ALA A 129 -5.15 -2.61 -8.89
CA ALA A 129 -6.18 -2.92 -9.89
C ALA A 129 -5.93 -2.18 -11.22
N VAL A 130 -5.50 -0.91 -11.14
CA VAL A 130 -5.31 -0.05 -12.33
C VAL A 130 -3.93 -0.17 -12.96
N SER A 131 -2.98 -0.76 -12.24
CA SER A 131 -1.64 -1.10 -12.70
C SER A 131 -1.63 -1.89 -14.02
N PRO A 132 -0.66 -1.71 -14.94
CA PRO A 132 0.50 -0.83 -14.81
C PRO A 132 0.32 0.56 -15.42
N ASN A 133 -0.74 0.77 -16.21
CA ASN A 133 -0.89 1.96 -17.06
C ASN A 133 -1.99 2.92 -16.58
N GLY A 134 -2.72 2.57 -15.51
CA GLY A 134 -3.75 3.42 -14.93
C GLY A 134 -3.21 4.35 -13.85
N ARG A 135 -4.11 5.09 -13.21
CA ARG A 135 -3.75 6.08 -12.20
C ARG A 135 -4.85 6.21 -11.14
N VAL A 136 -4.44 6.37 -9.88
CA VAL A 136 -5.33 6.74 -8.77
C VAL A 136 -4.99 8.16 -8.36
N PHE A 137 -5.97 9.07 -8.42
CA PHE A 137 -5.90 10.40 -7.85
C PHE A 137 -6.70 10.39 -6.56
N THR A 138 -6.02 10.55 -5.43
CA THR A 138 -6.63 10.52 -4.12
C THR A 138 -6.53 11.87 -3.42
N PHE A 139 -7.60 12.25 -2.72
CA PHE A 139 -7.75 13.55 -2.09
C PHE A 139 -8.08 13.40 -0.60
N ASP A 140 -7.37 14.16 0.24
CA ASP A 140 -7.69 14.32 1.66
C ASP A 140 -7.62 15.81 2.01
N PHE A 141 -8.64 16.33 2.70
CA PHE A 141 -8.67 17.74 3.09
C PHE A 141 -7.64 18.07 4.19
N HIS A 142 -7.10 17.06 4.88
CA HIS A 142 -6.19 17.26 6.00
C HIS A 142 -4.73 17.01 5.61
N GLU A 143 -3.93 18.08 5.56
CA GLU A 143 -2.53 18.03 5.11
C GLU A 143 -1.70 16.95 5.80
N GLN A 144 -1.80 16.82 7.13
CA GLN A 144 -1.03 15.80 7.85
C GLN A 144 -1.34 14.37 7.39
N ARG A 145 -2.61 14.05 7.09
CA ARG A 145 -2.99 12.71 6.61
C ARG A 145 -2.50 12.49 5.19
N ALA A 146 -2.65 13.49 4.31
CA ALA A 146 -2.12 13.44 2.96
C ALA A 146 -0.60 13.26 2.94
N ALA A 147 0.15 14.01 3.77
CA ALA A 147 1.59 13.87 3.91
C ALA A 147 2.00 12.48 4.39
N SER A 148 1.32 11.93 5.41
CA SER A 148 1.56 10.55 5.85
C SER A 148 1.26 9.52 4.75
N ALA A 149 0.16 9.67 4.03
CA ALA A 149 -0.21 8.79 2.92
C ALA A 149 0.84 8.83 1.79
N ARG A 150 1.36 10.01 1.42
CA ARG A 150 2.46 10.14 0.45
C ARG A 150 3.69 9.34 0.87
N SER A 151 4.11 9.47 2.13
CA SER A 151 5.25 8.72 2.68
C SER A 151 5.02 7.21 2.69
N ASP A 152 3.79 6.78 3.01
CA ASP A 152 3.39 5.37 2.99
C ASP A 152 3.45 4.82 1.55
N PHE A 153 2.93 5.56 0.56
CA PHE A 153 2.94 5.15 -0.84
C PHE A 153 4.34 5.15 -1.46
N GLU A 154 5.22 6.08 -1.06
CA GLU A 154 6.63 6.03 -1.41
C GLU A 154 7.29 4.76 -0.87
N THR A 155 7.05 4.44 0.41
CA THR A 155 7.56 3.21 1.03
C THR A 155 6.99 1.95 0.39
N CYS A 156 5.74 1.99 -0.06
CA CYS A 156 5.10 0.90 -0.78
C CYS A 156 5.53 0.79 -2.25
N GLY A 157 6.23 1.80 -2.81
CA GLY A 157 6.60 1.85 -4.23
C GLY A 157 5.40 2.05 -5.15
N LEU A 158 4.43 2.88 -4.74
CA LEU A 158 3.18 3.15 -5.47
C LEU A 158 3.11 4.57 -6.06
N THR A 159 4.18 5.36 -5.97
CA THR A 159 4.23 6.76 -6.44
C THR A 159 3.94 6.92 -7.93
N ASP A 160 4.25 5.91 -8.73
CA ASP A 160 4.02 5.90 -10.19
C ASP A 160 2.57 5.58 -10.56
N LEU A 161 1.75 5.15 -9.60
CA LEU A 161 0.32 4.89 -9.80
C LEU A 161 -0.58 5.83 -8.99
N VAL A 162 -0.08 6.41 -7.90
CA VAL A 162 -0.90 7.19 -6.96
C VAL A 162 -0.44 8.63 -6.90
N SER A 163 -1.39 9.57 -7.03
CA SER A 163 -1.19 10.99 -6.75
C SER A 163 -2.02 11.39 -5.54
N VAL A 164 -1.41 11.99 -4.52
CA VAL A 164 -2.11 12.45 -3.32
C VAL A 164 -2.12 13.97 -3.27
N SER A 165 -3.31 14.55 -3.26
CA SER A 165 -3.52 16.00 -3.20
C SER A 165 -4.29 16.40 -1.96
N VAL A 166 -3.99 17.59 -1.42
CA VAL A 166 -4.78 18.17 -0.35
C VAL A 166 -5.89 18.99 -0.95
N ARG A 167 -7.14 18.59 -0.69
CA ARG A 167 -8.31 19.25 -1.27
C ARG A 167 -9.58 18.93 -0.48
N ASP A 168 -10.42 19.93 -0.29
CA ASP A 168 -11.79 19.72 0.16
C ASP A 168 -12.66 19.41 -1.08
N VAL A 169 -12.82 18.12 -1.39
CA VAL A 169 -13.63 17.70 -2.54
C VAL A 169 -15.12 18.02 -2.34
N GLN A 170 -15.62 18.14 -1.10
CA GLN A 170 -17.03 18.47 -0.86
C GLN A 170 -17.33 19.94 -1.16
N GLY A 171 -16.40 20.84 -0.82
CA GLY A 171 -16.53 22.27 -1.08
C GLY A 171 -16.07 22.70 -2.48
N GLU A 172 -15.00 22.07 -2.99
CA GLU A 172 -14.29 22.52 -4.19
C GLU A 172 -14.43 21.56 -5.38
N GLY A 173 -15.13 20.44 -5.20
CA GLY A 173 -15.19 19.35 -6.17
C GLY A 173 -13.82 18.71 -6.44
N PHE A 174 -13.75 17.87 -7.47
CA PHE A 174 -12.48 17.38 -8.01
C PHE A 174 -11.81 18.46 -8.88
N PRO A 175 -10.48 18.41 -9.06
CA PRO A 175 -9.77 19.36 -9.92
C PRO A 175 -10.27 19.35 -11.38
N GLU A 176 -10.42 20.54 -11.99
CA GLU A 176 -10.95 20.68 -13.35
C GLU A 176 -10.10 19.97 -14.40
N GLU A 177 -8.79 19.83 -14.18
CA GLU A 177 -7.87 19.12 -15.08
C GLU A 177 -8.15 17.60 -15.16
N LEU A 178 -9.01 17.07 -14.28
CA LEU A 178 -9.46 15.68 -14.26
C LEU A 178 -10.87 15.50 -14.84
N THR A 179 -11.55 16.59 -15.21
CA THR A 179 -12.89 16.52 -15.81
C THR A 179 -12.89 15.68 -17.09
N GLY A 180 -13.78 14.69 -17.15
CA GLY A 180 -13.90 13.77 -18.30
C GLY A 180 -12.78 12.75 -18.44
N ARG A 181 -11.88 12.62 -17.44
CA ARG A 181 -10.73 11.69 -17.48
C ARG A 181 -10.91 10.46 -16.60
N ALA A 182 -11.81 10.49 -15.63
CA ALA A 182 -12.00 9.41 -14.68
C ALA A 182 -12.95 8.34 -15.23
N ASP A 183 -12.56 7.08 -15.10
CA ASP A 183 -13.41 5.92 -15.38
C ASP A 183 -14.27 5.56 -14.15
N SER A 184 -13.82 5.93 -12.95
CA SER A 184 -14.51 5.60 -11.70
C SER A 184 -14.22 6.61 -10.60
N VAL A 185 -15.17 6.74 -9.68
CA VAL A 185 -15.07 7.61 -8.50
C VAL A 185 -15.47 6.82 -7.26
N PHE A 186 -14.71 6.97 -6.18
CA PHE A 186 -15.05 6.45 -4.86
C PHE A 186 -15.01 7.57 -3.81
N LEU A 187 -16.04 7.64 -2.97
CA LEU A 187 -16.18 8.65 -1.91
C LEU A 187 -16.35 7.95 -0.55
N ASP A 188 -15.39 8.18 0.34
CA ASP A 188 -15.49 7.86 1.77
C ASP A 188 -15.39 9.16 2.56
N LEU A 189 -16.52 9.89 2.56
CA LEU A 189 -16.65 11.22 3.13
C LEU A 189 -17.86 11.27 4.06
N PRO A 190 -17.89 12.18 5.05
CA PRO A 190 -19.03 12.32 5.95
C PRO A 190 -20.34 12.73 5.25
N GLN A 191 -20.26 13.48 4.15
CA GLN A 191 -21.43 14.01 3.41
C GLN A 191 -21.22 13.87 1.89
N PRO A 192 -21.20 12.65 1.33
CA PRO A 192 -20.84 12.41 -0.07
C PRO A 192 -21.87 12.92 -1.09
N TRP A 193 -23.00 13.51 -0.63
CA TRP A 193 -24.06 14.08 -1.46
C TRP A 193 -23.89 15.58 -1.74
N LEU A 194 -22.91 16.23 -1.10
CA LEU A 194 -22.50 17.61 -1.41
C LEU A 194 -21.56 17.62 -2.61
#